data_AF-A0A060BHW3-F1
#
_entry.id   AF-A0A060BHW3-F1
#
_cell.length_a   1.000
_cell.length_b   1.000
_cell.length_c   1.000
_cell.angle_alpha   90.00
_cell.angle_beta   90.00
_cell.angle_gamma   90.00
#
_symmetry.space_group_name_H-M   'P 1'
#
loop_
_entity.id
_entity.type
_entity.pdbx_description
1 polymer ?
#
loop_
_entity_poly.entity_id
_entity_poly.type
_entity_poly.pdbx_seq_one_letter_code
_entity_poly.pdbx_strand_id
1 'polypeptide(L)' 'MRFLAEVTQGVTAEPEVRKEPWEVTFPQPASDYVTFRKKLDTMMVSLENVIVKEADEQVVGTVKVKELGLPQG' A
#
# COMPACT_ATOMS: atom_id res chain seq x y z
N MET A 1 -42.32 -14.52 3.39
CA MET A 1 -41.15 -13.95 2.67
C MET A 1 -41.30 -14.18 1.16
N ARG A 2 -42.27 -13.54 0.50
CA ARG A 2 -42.54 -13.78 -0.95
C ARG A 2 -42.49 -12.49 -1.79
N PHE A 3 -42.74 -11.34 -1.16
CA PHE A 3 -42.77 -10.03 -1.84
C PHE A 3 -41.40 -9.45 -2.20
N LEU A 4 -40.34 -9.73 -1.42
CA LEU A 4 -39.01 -9.16 -1.70
C LEU A 4 -38.37 -9.73 -2.98
N ALA A 5 -38.59 -11.03 -3.27
CA ALA A 5 -37.94 -11.72 -4.40
C ALA A 5 -38.54 -11.35 -5.77
N GLU A 6 -39.80 -10.92 -5.80
CA GLU A 6 -40.52 -10.54 -7.03
C GLU A 6 -40.12 -9.13 -7.51
N VAL A 7 -39.74 -8.25 -6.58
CA VAL A 7 -39.38 -6.85 -6.87
C VAL A 7 -37.92 -6.70 -7.32
N THR A 8 -37.03 -7.61 -6.92
CA THR A 8 -35.58 -7.53 -7.19
C THR A 8 -35.12 -8.32 -8.41
N GLN A 9 -36.04 -8.86 -9.23
CA GLN A 9 -35.73 -9.62 -10.45
C GLN A 9 -34.61 -10.66 -10.29
N GLY A 10 -34.60 -11.39 -9.17
CA GLY A 10 -33.60 -12.45 -8.97
C GLY A 10 -32.20 -11.97 -8.64
N VAL A 11 -32.00 -10.71 -8.24
CA VAL A 11 -30.80 -10.34 -7.49
C VAL A 11 -30.84 -11.08 -6.16
N THR A 12 -30.16 -12.23 -6.10
CA THR A 12 -29.80 -12.86 -4.85
C THR A 12 -28.90 -11.87 -4.12
N ALA A 13 -29.38 -11.34 -3.00
CA ALA A 13 -28.51 -10.71 -2.01
C ALA A 13 -27.68 -11.82 -1.35
N GLU A 14 -26.86 -12.50 -2.13
CA GLU A 14 -25.69 -13.17 -1.58
C GLU A 14 -24.90 -12.04 -0.91
N PRO A 15 -24.61 -12.14 0.40
CA PRO A 15 -23.72 -11.18 1.00
C PRO A 15 -22.39 -11.39 0.28
N GLU A 16 -22.07 -10.49 -0.65
CA GLU A 16 -20.70 -10.31 -1.09
C GLU A 16 -19.90 -10.24 0.20
N VAL A 17 -19.08 -11.27 0.45
CA VAL A 17 -18.13 -11.25 1.55
C VAL A 17 -17.20 -10.11 1.17
N ARG A 18 -17.53 -8.91 1.66
CA ARG A 18 -16.72 -7.71 1.45
C ARG A 18 -15.40 -8.04 2.12
N LYS A 19 -14.43 -8.49 1.33
CA LYS A 19 -13.05 -8.58 1.78
C LYS A 19 -12.69 -7.18 2.26
N GLU A 20 -12.14 -7.11 3.46
CA GLU A 20 -11.65 -5.84 3.99
C GLU A 20 -10.58 -5.32 3.02
N PRO A 21 -10.67 -4.03 2.61
CA PRO A 21 -9.71 -3.48 1.67
C PRO A 21 -8.31 -3.51 2.28
N TRP A 22 -7.31 -3.75 1.45
CA TRP A 22 -5.93 -3.73 1.91
C TRP A 22 -5.49 -2.30 2.21
N GLU A 23 -4.94 -2.08 3.41
CA GLU A 23 -4.48 -0.75 3.83
C GLU A 23 -3.06 -0.76 4.38
N VAL A 24 -2.38 0.38 4.23
CA VAL A 24 -1.05 0.60 4.82
C VAL A 24 -1.25 1.12 6.24
N THR A 25 -0.84 0.33 7.24
CA THR A 25 -1.04 0.64 8.67
C THR A 25 0.10 1.44 9.29
N PHE A 26 0.97 2.02 8.47
CA PHE A 26 2.08 2.88 8.87
C PHE A 26 2.10 4.17 8.05
N PRO A 27 2.61 5.29 8.62
CA PRO A 27 2.78 6.51 7.85
C PRO A 27 3.79 6.27 6.73
N GLN A 28 3.52 6.83 5.55
CA GLN A 28 4.44 6.76 4.42
C GLN A 28 5.82 7.27 4.86
N PRO A 29 6.92 6.49 4.76
CA PRO A 29 8.20 6.89 5.33
C PRO A 29 8.69 8.27 4.85
N ALA A 30 8.46 8.61 3.58
CA ALA A 30 8.81 9.91 3.02
C ALA A 30 7.98 11.09 3.57
N SER A 31 6.86 10.84 4.28
CA SER A 31 6.06 11.91 4.89
C SER A 31 6.76 12.60 6.06
N ASP A 32 7.67 11.90 6.75
CA ASP A 32 8.60 12.49 7.71
C ASP A 32 9.99 12.62 7.06
N TYR A 33 10.19 13.72 6.34
CA TYR A 33 11.42 13.99 5.62
C TYR A 33 12.67 13.95 6.52
N VAL A 34 12.59 14.46 7.75
CA VAL A 34 13.75 14.56 8.65
C VAL A 34 14.19 13.16 9.07
N THR A 35 13.25 12.32 9.50
CA THR A 35 13.55 10.93 9.88
C THR A 35 13.97 10.10 8.66
N PHE A 36 13.29 10.26 7.53
CA PHE A 36 13.64 9.59 6.27
C PHE A 36 15.05 9.93 5.81
N ARG A 37 15.41 11.22 5.80
CA ARG A 37 16.75 11.68 5.39
C ARG A 37 17.83 11.17 6.34
N LYS A 38 17.56 11.21 7.66
CA LYS A 38 18.46 10.63 8.65
C LYS A 38 18.71 9.14 8.40
N LYS A 39 17.67 8.36 8.09
CA LYS A 39 17.81 6.93 7.72
C LYS A 39 18.67 6.75 6.47
N LEU A 40 18.48 7.56 5.43
CA LEU A 40 19.34 7.48 4.25
C LEU A 40 20.80 7.83 4.53
N ASP A 41 21.05 8.77 5.43
CA ASP A 41 22.41 9.16 5.77
C ASP A 41 23.12 8.15 6.67
N THR A 42 22.40 7.47 7.56
CA THR A 42 22.99 6.50 8.51
C THR A 42 22.97 5.07 8.00
N MET A 43 21.92 4.67 7.27
CA MET A 43 21.71 3.30 6.78
C MET A 43 21.96 3.15 5.28
N MET A 44 22.17 4.25 4.56
CA MET A 44 22.41 4.27 3.10
C MET A 44 21.23 3.76 2.25
N VAL A 45 20.12 3.39 2.88
CA VAL A 45 18.90 2.90 2.23
C VAL A 45 17.67 3.24 3.07
N SER A 46 16.55 3.56 2.42
CA SER A 46 15.28 3.78 3.08
C SER A 46 14.11 3.50 2.14
N LEU A 47 13.06 2.83 2.63
CA LEU A 47 11.79 2.75 1.93
C LEU A 47 11.21 4.16 1.84
N GLU A 48 10.73 4.56 0.66
CA GLU A 48 10.22 5.90 0.41
C GLU A 48 8.70 5.91 0.51
N ASN A 49 8.02 5.13 -0.34
CA ASN A 49 6.56 5.03 -0.35
C ASN A 49 6.09 3.59 -0.60
N VAL A 50 4.86 3.30 -0.21
CA VAL A 50 4.13 2.04 -0.47
C VAL A 50 2.74 2.34 -1.03
N ILE A 51 2.37 1.63 -2.09
CA ILE A 51 1.09 1.72 -2.79
C ILE A 51 0.46 0.33 -2.81
N VAL A 52 -0.77 0.24 -2.33
CA VAL A 52 -1.59 -0.96 -2.45
C VAL A 52 -2.34 -0.90 -3.78
N LYS A 53 -2.17 -1.93 -4.60
CA LYS A 53 -2.89 -2.15 -5.86
C LYS A 53 -3.77 -3.39 -5.72
N GLU A 54 -4.84 -3.24 -4.96
CA GLU A 54 -5.70 -4.38 -4.56
C GLU A 54 -6.35 -5.08 -5.77
N ALA A 55 -6.72 -4.33 -6.82
CA ALA A 55 -7.26 -4.90 -8.06
C ALA A 55 -6.26 -5.82 -8.79
N ASP A 56 -4.95 -5.58 -8.59
CA ASP A 56 -3.86 -6.37 -9.15
C ASP A 56 -3.32 -7.40 -8.15
N GLU A 57 -3.92 -7.51 -6.95
CA GLU A 57 -3.43 -8.28 -5.81
C GLU A 57 -1.96 -7.99 -5.46
N GLN A 58 -1.56 -6.72 -5.55
CA GLN A 58 -0.16 -6.31 -5.40
C GLN A 58 0.05 -5.21 -4.36
N VAL A 59 1.24 -5.20 -3.76
CA VAL A 59 1.78 -4.10 -2.98
C VAL A 59 3.10 -3.69 -3.61
N VAL A 60 3.23 -2.41 -3.97
CA VAL A 60 4.40 -1.86 -4.66
C VAL A 60 5.03 -0.81 -3.77
N GLY A 61 6.36 -0.77 -3.69
CA GLY A 61 7.07 0.26 -2.97
C GLY A 61 8.31 0.76 -3.73
N THR A 62 8.71 1.99 -3.44
CA THR A 62 9.96 2.57 -3.94
C THR A 62 10.99 2.60 -2.81
N VAL A 63 12.21 2.15 -3.09
CA VAL A 63 13.32 2.18 -2.13
C VAL A 63 14.36 3.18 -2.63
N LYS A 64 14.73 4.11 -1.77
CA LYS A 64 15.79 5.08 -2.01
C LYS A 64 17.09 4.56 -1.44
N VAL A 65 18.16 4.65 -2.22
CA VAL A 65 19.53 4.26 -1.82
C VAL A 65 20.44 5.48 -1.96
N LYS A 66 21.35 5.65 -1.00
CA LYS A 66 22.42 6.67 -1.05
C LYS A 66 23.58 6.13 -1.86
N GLU A 67 23.97 6.87 -2.89
CA GLU A 67 25.18 6.57 -3.65
C GLU A 67 26.42 6.78 -2.76
N LEU A 68 27.31 5.78 -2.73
CA LEU A 68 28.53 5.82 -1.91
C LEU A 68 29.77 6.30 -2.68
N GLY A 69 29.62 6.55 -3.98
CA GLY A 69 30.73 6.83 -4.88
C GLY A 69 31.67 5.63 -5.03
N LEU A 70 32.55 5.69 -6.02
CA LEU A 70 33.71 4.80 -6.10
C LEU A 70 34.81 5.36 -5.19
N PRO A 71 35.57 4.51 -4.45
CA PRO A 71 36.75 4.95 -3.75
C PRO A 71 37.73 5.55 -4.78
N GLN A 72 38.08 6.82 -4.65
CA GLN A 72 39.16 7.40 -5.43
C GLN A 72 40.47 7.00 -4.75
N GLY A 73 41.21 6.10 -5.41
CA GLY A 73 42.58 5.71 -5.06
C GLY A 73 43.59 6.35 -5.99
#